data_AF-A0A699ZB63-F1
#
_entry.id   AF-A0A699ZB63-F1
#
_cell.length_a   1.000
_cell.length_b   1.000
_cell.length_c   1.000
_cell.angle_alpha   90.00
_cell.angle_beta   90.00
_cell.angle_gamma   90.00
#
_symmetry.space_group_name_H-M   'P 1'
#
loop_
_entity.id
_entity.type
_entity.pdbx_description
1 polymer ?
#
loop_
_entity_poly.entity_id
_entity_poly.type
_entity_poly.pdbx_seq_one_letter_code
_entity_poly.pdbx_strand_id
1 'polypeptide(L)' 'MEVYNEQINDLLNIEASNLVLKADVSHGGGRESACMMKVEGLTEKVVTNTDDTLALIQSIQLYPDVTKSATL' A
#
# COMPACT_ATOMS: atom_id res chain seq x y z
N MET A 1 0.94 0.40 1.67
CA MET A 1 -0.25 1.25 1.48
C MET A 1 -0.82 1.66 2.82
N GLU A 2 -1.50 2.79 2.86
CA GLU A 2 -2.37 3.21 3.95
C GLU A 2 -3.78 3.47 3.42
N VAL A 3 -4.78 3.45 4.32
CA VAL A 3 -6.15 3.86 4.00
C VAL A 3 -6.51 5.03 4.90
N TYR A 4 -6.74 6.19 4.30
CA TYR A 4 -7.10 7.41 5.01
C TYR A 4 -8.25 8.11 4.28
N ASN A 5 -9.31 8.49 5.01
CA ASN A 5 -10.50 9.10 4.43
C ASN A 5 -11.08 8.32 3.23
N GLU A 6 -11.16 6.99 3.36
CA GLU A 6 -11.61 6.06 2.31
C GLU A 6 -10.74 6.02 1.03
N GLN A 7 -9.59 6.68 1.03
CA GLN A 7 -8.62 6.67 -0.08
C GLN A 7 -7.50 5.68 0.22
N ILE A 8 -7.13 4.88 -0.78
CA ILE A 8 -5.99 3.96 -0.72
C ILE A 8 -4.76 4.69 -1.25
N ASN A 9 -3.73 4.89 -0.43
CA ASN A 9 -2.50 5.58 -0.83
C ASN A 9 -1.32 4.62 -0.82
N ASP A 10 -0.43 4.76 -1.79
CA ASP A 10 0.82 4.01 -1.81
C ASP A 10 1.86 4.68 -0.91
N LEU A 11 2.49 3.88 -0.04
CA LEU A 11 3.53 4.35 0.87
C LEU A 11 4.93 4.23 0.26
N LEU A 12 5.07 3.49 -0.84
CA LEU A 12 6.32 3.34 -1.58
C LEU A 12 6.44 4.31 -2.75
N ASN A 13 5.32 4.88 -3.19
CA ASN A 13 5.25 5.88 -4.25
C ASN A 13 4.28 6.99 -3.87
N ILE A 14 4.79 8.11 -3.35
CA ILE A 14 3.98 9.23 -2.84
C ILE A 14 3.12 9.91 -3.92
N GLU A 15 3.42 9.71 -5.19
CA GLU A 15 2.62 10.25 -6.30
C GLU A 15 1.38 9.39 -6.59
N ALA A 16 1.38 8.13 -6.12
CA ALA A 16 0.28 7.19 -6.30
C ALA A 16 -0.70 7.26 -5.10
N SER A 17 -1.77 8.04 -5.27
CA SER A 17 -2.84 8.24 -4.29
C SER A 17 -4.20 7.86 -4.85
N ASN A 18 -5.18 7.63 -3.96
CA ASN A 18 -6.55 7.26 -4.33
C ASN A 18 -6.64 6.06 -5.29
N LEU A 19 -5.86 5.01 -4.99
CA LEU A 19 -5.81 3.78 -5.76
C LEU A 19 -7.13 3.00 -5.70
N VAL A 20 -7.40 2.23 -6.74
CA VAL A 20 -8.68 1.52 -6.92
C VAL A 20 -8.52 0.04 -6.59
N LEU A 21 -9.46 -0.49 -5.81
CA LEU A 21 -9.59 -1.92 -5.56
C LEU A 21 -10.36 -2.60 -6.72
N LYS A 22 -9.73 -3.57 -7.40
CA LYS A 22 -10.31 -4.32 -8.52
C LYS A 22 -10.32 -5.81 -8.24
N ALA A 23 -11.22 -6.54 -8.89
CA ALA A 23 -11.18 -8.00 -8.88
C ALA A 23 -9.88 -8.48 -9.55
N ASP A 24 -9.17 -9.38 -8.88
CA ASP A 24 -8.00 -10.05 -9.42
C ASP A 24 -8.45 -11.21 -10.32
N VAL A 25 -8.43 -10.95 -11.63
CA VAL A 25 -8.84 -11.90 -12.66
C VAL A 25 -7.75 -12.90 -13.06
N SER A 26 -6.58 -12.86 -12.41
CA SER A 26 -5.45 -13.74 -12.74
C SER A 26 -5.64 -15.19 -12.27
N HIS A 27 -6.55 -15.44 -11.34
CA HIS A 27 -6.83 -16.77 -10.80
C HIS A 27 -8.05 -17.37 -11.52
N GLY A 28 -7.78 -18.28 -12.46
CA GLY A 28 -8.79 -18.94 -13.30
C GLY A 28 -9.95 -19.56 -12.51
N GLY A 29 -11.17 -19.29 -12.99
CA GLY A 29 -12.43 -19.63 -12.33
C GLY A 29 -12.62 -21.14 -12.10
N GLY A 30 -12.58 -21.52 -10.82
CA GLY A 30 -13.27 -22.70 -10.31
C GLY A 30 -14.58 -22.27 -9.66
N ARG A 31 -15.57 -23.18 -9.59
CA ARG A 31 -16.93 -22.94 -9.07
C ARG A 31 -17.01 -22.41 -7.63
N GLU A 32 -15.89 -22.29 -6.92
CA GLU A 32 -15.79 -21.84 -5.53
C GLU A 32 -14.62 -20.86 -5.32
N SER A 33 -14.21 -20.11 -6.35
CA SER A 33 -13.16 -19.10 -6.21
C SER A 33 -13.69 -17.93 -5.37
N ALA A 34 -13.12 -17.72 -4.18
CA ALA A 34 -13.26 -16.46 -3.47
C ALA A 34 -12.85 -15.32 -4.42
N CYS A 35 -13.67 -14.27 -4.50
CA CYS A 35 -13.32 -13.08 -5.27
C CYS A 35 -12.09 -12.45 -4.62
N MET A 36 -10.91 -12.68 -5.20
CA MET A 36 -9.71 -12.00 -4.75
C MET A 36 -9.73 -10.58 -5.28
N MET A 37 -9.34 -9.63 -4.43
CA MET A 37 -9.24 -8.23 -4.80
C MET A 37 -7.78 -7.81 -4.82
N LYS A 38 -7.40 -6.99 -5.79
CA LYS A 38 -6.08 -6.37 -5.91
C LYS A 38 -6.23 -4.86 -5.97
N VAL A 39 -5.31 -4.13 -5.34
CA VAL A 39 -5.19 -2.68 -5.51
C VAL A 39 -4.41 -2.44 -6.80
N GLU A 40 -5.08 -1.88 -7.80
CA GLU A 40 -4.46 -1.59 -9.10
C GLU A 40 -3.44 -0.45 -8.95
N GLY A 41 -2.26 -0.64 -9.54
CA GLY A 41 -1.19 0.37 -9.52
C GLY A 41 -0.41 0.47 -8.21
N LEU A 42 -0.70 -0.39 -7.22
CA LEU A 42 0.09 -0.47 -5.99
C LEU A 42 1.52 -0.92 -6.30
N THR A 43 2.52 -0.18 -5.80
CA THR A 43 3.94 -0.52 -5.99
C THR A 43 4.27 -1.82 -5.28
N GLU A 44 4.74 -2.79 -6.05
CA GLU A 44 5.25 -4.07 -5.55
C GLU A 44 6.78 -4.06 -5.65
N LYS A 45 7.48 -4.33 -4.54
CA LYS A 45 8.95 -4.40 -4.51
C LYS A 45 9.39 -5.80 -4.13
N VAL A 46 10.25 -6.40 -4.96
CA VAL A 46 10.90 -7.68 -4.63
C VAL A 46 12.00 -7.40 -3.60
N VAL A 47 11.94 -8.10 -2.48
CA VAL A 47 12.97 -8.08 -1.43
C VAL A 47 13.69 -9.43 -1.42
N THR A 48 15.02 -9.40 -1.28
CA THR A 48 15.85 -10.62 -1.39
C THR A 48 16.49 -11.03 -0.07
N ASN A 49 16.50 -10.12 0.90
CA ASN A 49 17.08 -10.34 2.23
C ASN A 49 16.36 -9.49 3.29
N THR A 50 16.71 -9.74 4.56
CA THR A 50 16.13 -9.05 5.72
C THR A 50 16.47 -7.56 5.74
N ASP A 51 17.68 -7.17 5.36
CA ASP A 51 18.13 -5.77 5.39
C ASP A 51 17.36 -4.91 4.39
N ASP A 52 17.08 -5.42 3.19
CA ASP A 52 16.22 -4.79 2.18
C ASP A 52 14.82 -4.53 2.73
N THR A 53 14.29 -5.51 3.48
CA THR A 53 12.97 -5.43 4.10
C THR A 53 12.94 -4.36 5.20
N LEU A 54 13.98 -4.31 6.04
CA LEU A 54 14.12 -3.31 7.09
C LEU A 54 14.27 -1.90 6.52
N ALA A 55 15.11 -1.73 5.49
CA ALA A 55 15.28 -0.46 4.80
C ALA A 55 13.97 0.04 4.17
N LEU A 56 13.17 -0.87 3.59
CA LEU A 56 11.85 -0.55 3.05
C LEU A 56 10.90 -0.05 4.13
N ILE A 57 10.81 -0.76 5.26
CA ILE A 57 9.97 -0.35 6.40
C ILE A 57 10.41 1.02 6.94
N GLN A 58 11.72 1.24 7.10
CA GLN A 58 12.27 2.51 7.57
C GLN A 58 11.95 3.68 6.62
N SER A 59 11.98 3.45 5.30
CA SER A 59 11.62 4.49 4.33
C SER A 59 10.17 4.94 4.43
N ILE A 60 9.27 4.07 4.87
CA ILE A 60 7.84 4.37 5.08
C ILE A 60 7.62 5.11 6.41
N GLN A 61 8.40 4.80 7.45
CA GLN A 61 8.25 5.33 8.80
C GLN A 61 8.75 6.77 9.00
N LEU A 62 9.24 7.44 7.94
CA LEU A 62 9.77 8.82 8.00
C LEU A 62 8.71 9.94 7.94
N TYR A 63 7.43 9.65 8.23
CA TYR A 63 6.45 10.67 8.62
C TYR A 63 6.35 10.73 10.15
N PRO A 64 7.23 11.48 10.85
CA PRO A 64 6.90 11.90 12.20
C PRO A 64 5.69 12.82 12.11
N ASP A 65 4.53 12.30 12.52
CA ASP A 65 3.49 13.01 13.26
C ASP A 65 3.63 14.55 13.21
N VAL A 66 3.17 15.18 12.12
CA VAL A 66 3.15 16.65 11.98
C VAL A 66 2.06 17.29 12.86
N THR A 67 1.44 16.51 13.74
CA THR A 67 0.41 16.96 14.69
C THR A 67 0.98 17.60 15.96
N LYS A 68 2.29 17.90 16.01
CA LYS A 68 2.82 18.80 17.04
C LYS A 68 2.76 20.26 16.58
N SER A 69 1.84 20.99 17.21
CA SER A 69 1.85 22.45 17.45
C SER A 69 0.89 23.30 16.59
N ALA A 70 -0.41 23.15 16.84
CA ALA A 70 -1.30 24.30 16.90
C ALA A 70 -1.59 24.61 18.38
N THR A 71 -0.64 25.29 19.02
CA THR A 71 -0.95 26.09 20.21
C THR A 71 -1.36 27.47 19.71
N LEU A 72 -2.61 27.85 19.95
CA LEU A 72 -3.06 29.24 20.05
C LEU A 72 -4.03 29.31 21.24
#